data_AF-A0A2X3J675-F1
#
_entry.id   AF-A0A2X3J675-F1
#
_cell.length_a   1.000
_cell.length_b   1.000
_cell.length_c   1.000
_cell.angle_alpha   90.00
_cell.angle_beta   90.00
_cell.angle_gamma   90.00
#
_symmetry.space_group_name_H-M   'P 1'
#
loop_
_entity.id
_entity.type
_entity.pdbx_description
1 polymer ?
#
loop_
_entity_poly.entity_id
_entity_poly.type
_entity_poly.pdbx_seq_one_letter_code
_entity_poly.pdbx_strand_id
1 'polypeptide(L)'
;MGFGHRVYRGGDPRAKHLKEMSERLTKEKDEEKWYTLSCQVEEAVWDLKHLRPNVDFYSASVYHALGIDVDLFTLVFSVSRVSGWLAHIFEQYRDNRLIRPRAIYVGPESREYQPIEKRI
;
A
#
# COMPACT_ATOMS: atom_id res chain seq x y z
N MET A 1 6.31 5.67 -5.53
CA MET A 1 5.53 4.96 -4.48
C MET A 1 6.45 3.95 -3.80
N GLY A 2 6.05 3.37 -2.66
CA GLY A 2 6.87 2.37 -1.95
C GLY A 2 7.82 2.93 -0.88
N PHE A 3 7.68 4.20 -0.48
CA PHE A 3 8.53 4.84 0.54
C PHE A 3 7.70 5.48 1.64
N GLY A 4 8.23 5.42 2.86
CA GLY A 4 7.54 5.88 4.06
C GLY A 4 6.43 4.94 4.53
N HIS A 5 6.07 5.06 5.80
CA HIS A 5 5.00 4.28 6.40
C HIS A 5 4.23 5.13 7.41
N ARG A 6 2.90 5.03 7.41
CA ARG A 6 2.04 5.82 8.33
C ARG A 6 2.28 5.48 9.80
N VAL A 7 2.69 4.24 10.07
CA VAL A 7 2.87 3.69 11.43
C VAL A 7 4.35 3.50 11.79
N TYR A 8 5.20 3.08 10.86
CA TYR A 8 6.58 2.70 11.17
C TYR A 8 7.50 3.88 10.94
N ARG A 9 8.12 4.36 12.03
CA ARG A 9 9.09 5.47 11.98
C ARG A 9 10.51 5.00 11.70
N GLY A 10 10.86 3.79 12.14
CA GLY A 10 12.20 3.20 11.99
C GLY A 10 12.42 2.39 10.72
N GLY A 11 11.44 2.34 9.82
CA GLY A 11 11.44 1.47 8.63
C GLY A 11 10.46 0.31 8.73
N ASP A 12 9.99 -0.17 7.59
CA ASP A 12 9.07 -1.31 7.50
C ASP A 12 9.86 -2.62 7.70
N PRO A 13 9.55 -3.45 8.71
CA PRO A 13 10.30 -4.68 8.96
C PRO A 13 10.22 -5.68 7.81
N ARG A 14 9.16 -5.63 6.99
CA ARG A 14 8.95 -6.54 5.87
C ARG A 14 9.81 -6.19 4.67
N ALA A 15 10.15 -4.90 4.51
CA ALA A 15 10.98 -4.43 3.41
C ALA A 15 12.37 -5.07 3.43
N LYS A 16 12.92 -5.34 4.62
CA LYS A 16 14.20 -6.05 4.80
C LYS A 16 14.18 -7.43 4.12
N HIS A 17 13.16 -8.23 4.41
CA HIS A 17 13.04 -9.58 3.85
C HIS A 17 12.84 -9.56 2.33
N LEU A 18 12.05 -8.61 1.82
CA LEU A 18 11.85 -8.47 0.39
C LEU A 18 13.10 -7.97 -0.34
N LYS A 19 13.93 -7.15 0.31
CA LYS A 19 15.23 -6.74 -0.24
C LYS A 19 16.16 -7.94 -0.44
N GLU A 20 16.29 -8.79 0.59
CA GLU A 20 17.07 -10.03 0.53
C GLU A 20 16.52 -10.99 -0.56
N MET A 21 15.19 -11.13 -0.65
CA MET A 21 14.56 -11.94 -1.70
C MET A 21 14.78 -11.36 -3.10
N SER A 22 14.69 -10.04 -3.25
CA SER A 22 14.93 -9.35 -4.52
C SER A 22 16.34 -9.58 -5.01
N GLU A 23 17.34 -9.42 -4.14
CA GLU A 23 18.74 -9.66 -4.48
C GLU A 23 18.94 -11.08 -5.00
N ARG A 24 18.48 -12.08 -4.23
CA ARG A 24 18.61 -13.49 -4.61
C ARG A 24 17.90 -13.83 -5.92
N LEU A 25 16.63 -13.44 -6.07
CA LEU A 25 15.81 -13.83 -7.22
C LEU A 25 16.28 -13.17 -8.51
N THR A 26 16.63 -11.88 -8.46
CA THR A 26 17.16 -11.18 -9.65
C THR A 26 18.50 -11.77 -10.08
N LYS A 27 19.35 -12.21 -9.14
CA LYS A 27 20.58 -12.93 -9.42
C LYS A 27 20.35 -14.29 -10.07
N GLU A 28 19.42 -15.08 -9.56
CA GLU A 28 19.06 -16.39 -10.13
C GLU A 28 18.46 -16.29 -11.54
N LYS A 29 17.95 -15.11 -11.92
CA LYS A 29 17.30 -14.85 -13.22
C LYS A 29 18.18 -14.08 -14.21
N ASP A 30 19.43 -13.77 -13.85
CA ASP A 30 20.33 -12.91 -14.62
C ASP A 30 19.75 -11.50 -14.87
N GLU A 31 18.95 -10.99 -13.92
CA GLU A 31 18.30 -9.68 -13.96
C GLU A 31 18.74 -8.74 -12.82
N GLU A 32 19.97 -8.91 -12.30
CA GLU A 32 20.53 -8.15 -11.16
C GLU A 32 20.37 -6.61 -11.30
N LYS A 33 20.32 -6.11 -12.55
CA LYS A 33 20.06 -4.70 -12.87
C LYS A 33 18.87 -4.11 -12.13
N TRP A 34 17.81 -4.91 -11.90
CA TRP A 34 16.61 -4.44 -11.20
C TRP A 34 16.85 -4.23 -9.72
N TYR A 35 17.57 -5.14 -9.07
CA TYR A 35 17.96 -4.98 -7.68
C TYR A 35 18.94 -3.80 -7.51
N THR A 36 19.93 -3.68 -8.39
CA THR A 36 20.88 -2.55 -8.36
C THR A 36 20.15 -1.21 -8.49
N LEU A 37 19.22 -1.11 -9.44
CA LEU A 37 18.41 0.10 -9.62
C LEU A 37 17.53 0.39 -8.39
N SER A 38 16.89 -0.64 -7.81
CA SER A 38 16.11 -0.47 -6.59
C SER A 38 16.95 0.07 -5.42
N CYS A 39 18.18 -0.43 -5.24
CA CYS A 39 19.11 0.07 -4.22
C CYS A 39 19.51 1.53 -4.45
N GLN A 40 19.81 1.91 -5.71
CA GLN A 40 20.14 3.29 -6.06
C GLN A 40 18.96 4.25 -5.80
N VAL A 41 17.74 3.82 -6.12
CA VAL A 41 16.52 4.60 -5.83
C VAL A 41 16.27 4.70 -4.32
N GLU A 42 16.53 3.63 -3.55
CA GLU A 42 16.46 3.67 -2.09
C GLU A 42 17.39 4.73 -1.51
N GLU A 43 18.66 4.74 -1.92
CA GLU A 43 19.66 5.71 -1.49
C GLU A 43 19.27 7.15 -1.85
N ALA A 44 18.89 7.38 -3.11
CA ALA A 44 18.48 8.70 -3.58
C ALA A 44 17.26 9.25 -2.82
N VAL A 45 16.26 8.41 -2.51
CA VAL A 45 15.08 8.84 -1.74
C VAL A 45 15.44 9.10 -0.27
N TRP A 46 16.37 8.33 0.30
CA TRP A 46 16.86 8.58 1.63
C TRP A 46 17.56 9.95 1.72
N ASP A 47 18.46 10.26 0.79
CA ASP A 47 19.20 11.52 0.81
C ASP A 47 18.29 12.73 0.61
N LEU A 48 17.29 12.62 -0.26
CA LEU A 48 16.38 13.73 -0.58
C LEU A 48 15.27 13.92 0.45
N LYS A 49 14.76 12.84 1.04
CA LYS A 49 13.49 12.86 1.81
C LYS A 49 13.57 12.17 3.16
N HIS A 50 14.66 11.47 3.46
CA HIS A 50 14.82 10.67 4.69
C HIS A 50 13.71 9.64 4.87
N LEU A 51 13.24 9.07 3.75
CA LEU A 51 12.20 8.04 3.73
C LEU A 51 12.81 6.67 3.46
N ARG A 52 12.48 5.70 4.31
CA ARG A 52 12.83 4.29 4.13
C ARG A 52 11.83 3.60 3.20
N PRO A 53 12.24 2.55 2.47
CA PRO A 53 11.32 1.75 1.66
C PRO A 53 10.31 1.05 2.57
N ASN A 54 9.09 0.88 2.05
CA ASN A 54 8.08 0.04 2.65
C ASN A 54 8.00 -1.31 1.91
N VAL A 55 7.12 -2.20 2.38
CA VAL A 55 6.94 -3.55 1.79
C VAL A 55 6.70 -3.54 0.28
N ASP A 56 6.04 -2.52 -0.27
CA ASP A 56 5.65 -2.50 -1.67
C ASP A 56 6.85 -2.31 -2.62
N PHE A 57 7.90 -1.63 -2.17
CA PHE A 57 9.01 -1.25 -3.05
C PHE A 57 9.79 -2.45 -3.59
N TYR A 58 10.35 -3.27 -2.71
CA TYR A 58 11.09 -4.48 -3.11
C TYR A 58 10.17 -5.63 -3.54
N SER A 59 8.86 -5.54 -3.28
CA SER A 59 7.91 -6.52 -3.84
C SER A 59 7.86 -6.46 -5.37
N ALA A 60 8.06 -5.28 -5.96
CA ALA A 60 8.01 -5.09 -7.41
C ALA A 60 9.10 -5.89 -8.13
N SER A 61 10.35 -5.78 -7.70
CA SER A 61 11.47 -6.52 -8.27
C SER A 61 11.38 -8.02 -7.99
N VAL A 62 10.86 -8.42 -6.83
CA VAL A 62 10.57 -9.83 -6.51
C VAL A 62 9.54 -10.42 -7.48
N TYR A 63 8.38 -9.78 -7.65
CA TYR A 63 7.33 -10.28 -8.53
C TYR A 63 7.75 -10.25 -10.00
N HIS A 64 8.50 -9.23 -10.41
CA HIS A 64 9.07 -9.17 -11.74
C HIS A 64 10.03 -10.34 -12.02
N ALA A 65 10.97 -10.61 -11.12
CA ALA A 65 11.89 -11.74 -11.26
C ALA A 65 11.18 -13.11 -11.24
N LEU A 66 10.00 -13.20 -10.61
CA LEU A 66 9.14 -14.38 -10.65
C LEU A 66 8.35 -14.51 -11.97
N GLY A 67 8.44 -13.55 -12.88
CA GLY A 67 7.72 -13.55 -14.16
C GLY A 67 6.22 -13.29 -14.01
N ILE A 68 5.80 -12.64 -12.91
CA ILE A 68 4.40 -12.28 -12.70
C ILE A 68 4.11 -11.00 -13.48
N ASP A 69 3.03 -10.99 -14.24
CA ASP A 69 2.58 -9.76 -14.92
C ASP A 69 2.24 -8.67 -13.90
N VAL A 70 2.64 -7.43 -14.20
CA VAL A 70 2.47 -6.28 -13.29
C VAL A 70 1.00 -6.08 -12.91
N ASP A 71 0.08 -6.33 -13.84
CA ASP A 71 -1.36 -6.24 -13.62
C ASP A 71 -1.88 -7.24 -12.56
N LEU A 72 -1.11 -8.29 -12.26
CA LEU A 72 -1.45 -9.32 -11.27
C LEU A 72 -0.85 -9.05 -9.88
N PHE A 73 -0.01 -8.04 -9.69
CA PHE A 73 0.66 -7.79 -8.40
C PHE A 73 -0.35 -7.58 -7.26
N THR A 74 -1.42 -6.82 -7.51
CA THR A 74 -2.49 -6.59 -6.53
C THR A 74 -3.30 -7.86 -6.25
N LEU A 75 -3.40 -8.78 -7.20
CA LEU A 75 -4.07 -10.06 -6.99
C LEU A 75 -3.25 -10.98 -6.09
N VAL A 76 -1.92 -11.02 -6.26
CA VAL A 76 -1.02 -11.76 -5.36
C VAL A 76 -1.14 -11.24 -3.92
N PHE A 77 -1.16 -9.92 -3.75
CA PHE A 77 -1.44 -9.29 -2.45
C PHE A 77 -2.78 -9.75 -1.87
N SER A 78 -3.82 -9.75 -2.70
CA SER A 78 -5.19 -10.10 -2.26
C SER A 78 -5.26 -11.54 -1.80
N VAL A 79 -4.71 -12.49 -2.57
CA VAL A 79 -4.64 -13.91 -2.20
C VAL A 79 -3.93 -14.10 -0.85
N SER A 80 -2.82 -13.39 -0.61
CA SER A 80 -2.13 -13.43 0.68
C SER A 80 -3.00 -12.85 1.81
N ARG A 81 -3.64 -11.70 1.57
CA ARG A 81 -4.33 -10.92 2.60
C ARG A 81 -5.72 -11.45 2.96
N VAL A 82 -6.35 -12.27 2.12
CA VAL A 82 -7.63 -12.94 2.40
C VAL A 82 -7.60 -13.65 3.75
N SER A 83 -6.49 -14.27 4.13
CA SER A 83 -6.33 -14.91 5.44
C SER A 83 -6.59 -13.94 6.60
N GLY A 84 -5.99 -12.75 6.57
CA GLY A 84 -6.18 -11.70 7.55
C GLY A 84 -7.56 -11.06 7.49
N TRP A 85 -8.13 -10.88 6.30
CA TRP A 85 -9.51 -10.40 6.16
C TRP A 85 -10.52 -11.35 6.80
N LEU A 86 -10.40 -12.65 6.53
CA LEU A 86 -11.26 -13.67 7.14
C LEU A 86 -11.08 -13.72 8.66
N ALA A 87 -9.84 -13.64 9.16
CA ALA A 87 -9.56 -13.58 10.59
C ALA A 87 -10.29 -12.38 11.25
N HIS A 88 -10.15 -11.18 10.69
CA HIS A 88 -10.83 -10.00 11.20
C HIS A 88 -12.36 -10.08 11.09
N ILE A 89 -12.92 -10.74 10.06
CA ILE A 89 -14.36 -11.00 9.97
C ILE A 89 -14.82 -11.90 11.13
N PHE A 90 -14.07 -12.97 11.43
CA PHE A 90 -14.39 -13.84 12.57
C PHE A 90 -14.23 -13.14 13.92
N GLU A 91 -13.23 -12.29 14.09
CA GLU A 91 -13.08 -11.43 15.26
C GLU A 91 -14.31 -10.52 15.44
N GLN A 92 -14.74 -9.85 14.37
CA GLN A 92 -15.94 -9.01 14.37
C GLN A 92 -17.21 -9.79 14.70
N TYR A 93 -17.36 -11.04 14.21
CA TYR A 93 -18.52 -11.86 14.58
C TYR A 93 -18.53 -12.28 16.06
N ARG A 94 -17.35 -12.42 16.68
CA ARG A 94 -17.22 -12.76 18.11
C ARG A 94 -17.42 -11.56 19.02
N ASP A 95 -16.94 -10.38 18.64
CA ASP A 95 -17.08 -9.12 19.38
C ASP A 95 -17.71 -8.03 18.49
N ASN A 96 -19.03 -8.14 18.29
CA ASN A 96 -19.74 -7.45 17.22
C ASN A 96 -20.09 -5.99 17.54
N ARG A 97 -19.07 -5.12 17.53
CA ARG A 97 -19.25 -3.68 17.62
C ARG A 97 -19.09 -3.00 16.27
N LEU A 98 -20.19 -2.44 15.73
CA LEU A 98 -20.15 -1.70 14.46
C LEU A 98 -19.55 -0.30 14.64
N ILE A 99 -18.68 0.09 13.72
CA ILE A 99 -18.28 1.49 13.57
C ILE A 99 -19.47 2.32 13.07
N ARG A 100 -19.74 3.46 13.73
CA ARG A 100 -20.78 4.42 13.33
C ARG A 100 -20.13 5.78 13.11
N PRO A 101 -19.49 6.00 11.94
CA PRO A 101 -18.81 7.26 11.67
C PRO A 101 -19.83 8.41 11.61
N ARG A 102 -19.46 9.55 12.17
CA ARG A 102 -20.22 10.80 12.07
C ARG A 102 -19.49 11.76 11.15
N ALA A 103 -20.26 12.51 10.36
CA ALA A 103 -19.73 13.58 9.54
C ALA A 103 -19.95 14.94 10.22
N ILE A 104 -19.05 15.87 9.95
CA ILE A 104 -19.26 17.29 10.24
C ILE A 104 -19.90 17.90 9.00
N TYR A 105 -21.09 18.47 9.15
CA TYR A 105 -21.75 19.16 8.06
C TYR A 105 -21.08 20.51 7.79
N VAL A 106 -20.54 20.67 6.58
CA VAL A 106 -19.89 21.90 6.08
C VAL A 106 -20.65 22.51 4.91
N GLY A 107 -21.88 22.03 4.67
CA GLY A 107 -22.76 22.58 3.66
C GLY A 107 -23.46 23.86 4.13
N PRO A 108 -24.25 24.49 3.26
CA PRO A 108 -25.02 25.67 3.62
C PRO A 108 -26.06 25.35 4.70
N GLU A 109 -26.39 26.32 5.54
CA GLU A 109 -27.54 26.18 6.46
C GLU A 109 -28.85 25.94 5.71
N SER A 110 -29.92 25.67 6.47
CA SER A 110 -31.25 25.42 5.93
C SER A 110 -31.64 26.47 4.90
N ARG A 111 -31.96 26.03 3.68
CA ARG A 111 -32.43 26.89 2.59
C ARG A 111 -33.91 26.68 2.39
N GLU A 112 -34.63 27.78 2.19
CA GLU A 112 -36.00 27.70 1.72
C GLU A 112 -36.03 27.20 0.28
N TYR A 113 -36.99 26.34 -0.02
CA TYR A 113 -37.20 25.86 -1.38
C TYR A 113 -37.67 27.01 -2.27
N GLN A 114 -36.92 27.28 -3.35
CA GLN A 114 -37.35 28.22 -4.39
C GLN A 114 -38.02 27.44 -5.54
N PRO A 115 -39.30 27.73 -5.88
CA PRO A 115 -39.94 27.22 -7.10
C PRO A 115 -39.11 27.50 -8.34
N ILE A 116 -39.18 26.63 -9.35
CA ILE A 116 -38.29 26.70 -10.52
C ILE A 116 -38.41 28.02 -11.27
N GLU A 117 -39.61 28.59 -11.34
CA GLU A 117 -39.91 29.86 -12.00
C GLU A 117 -39.32 31.08 -11.26
N LYS A 118 -38.89 30.89 -10.00
CA LYS A 118 -38.31 31.92 -9.12
C LYS A 118 -36.82 31.75 -8.89
N ARG A 119 -36.19 30.75 -9.51
CA ARG A 119 -34.73 30.58 -9.49
C ARG A 119 -34.12 31.51 -10.55
N ILE A 120 -33.06 32.22 -10.18
CA ILE A 120 -32.26 33.04 -11.10
C ILE A 120 -31.13 32.18 -11.66
#